data_AF-A0AAV9FBB7-F1
#
_entry.id   AF-A0AAV9FBB7-F1
#
_cell.length_a   1.000
_cell.length_b   1.000
_cell.length_c   1.000
_cell.angle_alpha   90.00
_cell.angle_beta   90.00
_cell.angle_gamma   90.00
#
_symmetry.space_group_name_H-M   'P 1'
#
loop_
_entity.id
_entity.type
_entity.pdbx_description
1 polymer ?
#
loop_
_entity_poly.entity_id
_entity_poly.type
_entity_poly.pdbx_seq_one_letter_code
_entity_poly.pdbx_strand_id
1 'polypeptide(L)' 'MNGKACFVFEGINEGSFNWALERAFRHYKERKDEWEGMVRKVMEIDNSWNKTAGKYIDVYNSIRVRC' A
#
# COMPACT_ATOMS: atom_id res chain seq x y z
N MET A 1 4.70 -11.16 10.12
CA MET A 1 3.76 -10.14 9.63
C MET A 1 3.14 -10.67 8.33
N ASN A 2 1.99 -11.36 8.40
CA ASN A 2 1.37 -11.95 7.22
C ASN A 2 0.37 -10.95 6.61
N GLY A 3 0.71 -10.36 5.47
CA GLY A 3 -0.24 -9.61 4.61
C GLY A 3 -0.06 -8.09 4.51
N LYS A 4 0.80 -7.45 5.33
CA LYS A 4 1.05 -5.99 5.21
C LYS A 4 2.19 -5.72 4.21
N ALA A 5 1.91 -4.89 3.20
CA ALA A 5 2.89 -4.45 2.19
C ALA A 5 3.78 -3.28 2.66
N CYS A 6 3.46 -2.66 3.81
CA CYS A 6 4.19 -1.54 4.38
C CYS A 6 3.96 -1.43 5.90
N PHE A 7 4.65 -0.49 6.55
CA PHE A 7 4.50 -0.15 7.96
C PHE A 7 3.51 1.00 8.12
N VAL A 8 2.49 0.79 8.97
CA VAL A 8 1.45 1.79 9.26
C VAL A 8 1.59 2.21 10.73
N PHE A 9 1.41 3.50 11.00
CA PHE A 9 1.25 4.03 12.35
C PHE A 9 -0.24 4.01 12.73
N GLU A 10 -0.56 3.61 13.96
CA GLU A 10 -1.95 3.30 14.37
C GLU A 10 -2.56 4.39 15.28
N GLY A 11 -1.83 5.49 15.52
CA GLY A 11 -2.29 6.63 16.31
C GLY A 11 -1.82 7.96 15.74
N ILE A 12 -2.49 9.05 16.12
CA ILE A 12 -2.25 10.40 15.58
C ILE A 12 -1.10 11.16 16.26
N ASN A 13 -0.37 10.48 17.17
CA ASN A 13 0.71 11.09 17.94
C ASN A 13 2.10 10.69 17.40
N GLU A 14 3.11 11.46 17.79
CA GLU A 14 4.50 11.25 17.40
C GLU A 14 5.01 9.85 17.80
N GLY A 15 4.63 9.37 18.99
CA GLY A 15 5.03 8.04 19.46
C GLY A 15 4.58 6.91 18.54
N SER A 16 3.38 7.02 17.97
CA SER A 16 2.84 6.04 17.01
C SER A 16 3.61 6.04 15.70
N PHE A 17 4.05 7.23 15.26
CA PHE A 17 4.88 7.39 14.07
C PHE A 17 6.30 6.85 14.30
N ASN A 18 6.94 7.23 15.40
CA ASN A 18 8.28 6.76 15.77
C ASN A 18 8.30 5.23 15.92
N TRP A 19 7.27 4.65 16.53
CA TRP A 19 7.13 3.19 16.63
C TRP A 19 7.01 2.50 15.27
N ALA A 20 6.33 3.11 14.30
CA ALA A 20 6.26 2.58 12.94
C ALA A 20 7.61 2.61 12.23
N LEU A 21 8.38 3.69 12.40
CA LEU A 21 9.73 3.82 11.86
C LEU A 21 10.69 2.81 12.48
N GLU A 22 10.65 2.62 13.79
CA GLU A 22 11.50 1.64 14.48
C GLU A 22 11.27 0.24 13.91
N ARG A 23 10.00 -0.17 13.73
CA ARG A 23 9.67 -1.45 13.10
C ARG A 23 10.20 -1.56 11.67
N ALA A 24 10.10 -0.47 10.89
CA ALA A 24 10.59 -0.44 9.52
C ALA A 24 12.11 -0.61 9.46
N PHE A 25 12.85 0.17 10.24
CA PHE A 25 14.32 0.09 10.27
C PHE A 25 14.81 -1.24 10.82
N ARG A 26 14.15 -1.79 11.84
CA ARG A 26 14.47 -3.12 12.38
C ARG A 26 14.33 -4.20 11.30
N HIS A 27 13.23 -4.20 10.54
CA HIS A 27 13.05 -5.14 9.43
C HIS A 27 14.10 -4.96 8.33
N TYR A 28 14.40 -3.72 7.95
CA TYR A 28 15.43 -3.44 6.95
C TYR A 28 16.80 -3.98 7.36
N LYS A 29 17.17 -3.83 8.64
CA LYS A 29 18.49 -4.25 9.15
C LYS A 29 18.58 -5.75 9.42
N GLU A 30 17.53 -6.34 10.01
CA GLU A 30 17.59 -7.68 10.59
C GLU A 30 16.92 -8.75 9.72
N ARG A 31 16.07 -8.35 8.76
CA ARG A 31 15.22 -9.28 8.00
C ARG A 31 15.24 -8.96 6.50
N LYS A 32 16.41 -9.08 5.89
CA LYS A 32 16.65 -8.72 4.48
C LYS A 32 15.68 -9.42 3.51
N ASP A 33 15.47 -10.73 3.66
CA ASP A 33 14.59 -11.49 2.76
C ASP A 33 13.11 -11.07 2.90
N GLU A 34 12.67 -10.79 4.13
CA GLU A 34 11.31 -10.28 4.38
C GLU A 34 11.15 -8.86 3.80
N TRP A 35 12.19 -8.02 3.91
CA TRP A 35 12.22 -6.68 3.32
C TRP A 35 12.13 -6.73 1.79
N GLU A 36 12.96 -7.53 1.13
CA GLU A 36 12.93 -7.70 -0.33
C GLU A 36 11.58 -8.26 -0.81
N GLY A 37 11.03 -9.23 -0.07
CA GLY A 37 9.70 -9.77 -0.33
C GLY A 37 8.59 -8.71 -0.21
N MET A 38 8.70 -7.80 0.76
CA MET A 38 7.77 -6.68 0.94
C MET A 38 7.89 -5.67 -0.21
N VAL A 39 9.12 -5.26 -0.56
CA VAL A 39 9.37 -4.32 -1.67
C VAL A 39 8.81 -4.85 -2.98
N ARG A 40 9.07 -6.14 -3.29
CA ARG A 40 8.52 -6.79 -4.49
C ARG A 40 6.99 -6.74 -4.51
N LYS A 41 6.32 -7.08 -3.40
CA LYS A 41 4.86 -7.02 -3.31
C LYS A 41 4.33 -5.62 -3.61
N VAL A 42 4.98 -4.56 -3.12
CA VAL A 42 4.56 -3.18 -3.40
C VAL A 42 4.72 -2.84 -4.88
N MET A 43 5.82 -3.27 -5.50
CA MET A 43 6.07 -3.05 -6.93
C MET A 43 5.09 -3.80 -7.83
N GLU A 44 4.52 -4.92 -7.37
CA GLU A 44 3.50 -5.69 -8.09
C GLU A 44 2.10 -5.03 -8.02
N ILE A 45 1.88 -4.04 -7.15
CA ILE A 45 0.58 -3.36 -7.06
C ILE A 45 0.42 -2.39 -8.24
N ASP A 46 -0.52 -2.72 -9.12
CA ASP A 46 -0.92 -1.82 -10.20
C ASP A 46 -1.73 -0.62 -9.66
N ASN A 47 -1.02 0.50 -9.51
CA ASN A 47 -1.56 1.84 -9.24
C ASN A 47 -1.45 2.75 -10.47
N SER A 48 -1.41 2.18 -11.68
CA SER A 48 -1.27 2.95 -12.92
C SER A 48 -2.54 3.73 -13.30
N TRP A 49 -2.33 4.77 -14.11
CA TRP A 49 -3.41 5.58 -14.68
C TRP A 49 -4.34 4.80 -15.60
N ASN A 50 -3.83 3.76 -16.27
CA ASN A 50 -4.65 2.93 -17.16
C ASN A 50 -5.77 2.24 -16.38
N LYS A 51 -5.45 1.69 -15.20
CA LYS A 51 -6.43 1.04 -14.33
C LYS A 51 -7.43 2.02 -13.73
N THR A 52 -7.00 3.19 -13.28
CA THR A 52 -7.90 4.18 -12.68
C THR A 52 -8.81 4.83 -13.73
N ALA A 53 -8.29 5.13 -14.92
CA ALA A 53 -9.09 5.66 -16.03
C ALA A 53 -10.13 4.64 -16.52
N GLY A 54 -9.78 3.36 -16.65
CA GLY A 54 -10.73 2.30 -16.98
C GLY A 54 -11.89 2.24 -15.98
N LYS A 55 -11.58 2.20 -14.68
CA LYS A 55 -12.59 2.23 -13.61
C LYS A 55 -13.48 3.46 -13.65
N TYR A 56 -12.92 4.62 -13.99
CA TYR A 56 -13.70 5.85 -14.12
C TYR A 56 -14.73 5.74 -15.25
N ILE A 57 -14.31 5.23 -16.42
CA ILE A 57 -15.20 5.00 -17.57
C ILE A 57 -16.30 3.99 -17.21
N ASP A 58 -15.97 2.91 -16.50
CA ASP A 58 -16.94 1.90 -16.06
C ASP A 58 -18.04 2.54 -15.19
N VAL A 59 -17.64 3.35 -14.20
CA VAL A 59 -18.57 4.08 -13.33
C VAL A 59 -19.44 5.04 -14.14
N TYR A 60 -18.83 5.83 -15.02
CA TYR A 60 -19.56 6.77 -15.88
C TYR A 60 -20.62 6.07 -16.75
N ASN A 61 -20.26 4.97 -17.40
CA ASN A 61 -21.19 4.18 -18.22
C ASN A 61 -22.31 3.55 -17.38
N SER A 62 -22.02 3.11 -16.16
CA SER A 62 -23.02 2.49 -15.28
C SER A 62 -24.16 3.45 -14.87
N ILE A 63 -23.88 4.75 -14.86
CA ILE A 63 -24.85 5.81 -14.52
C ILE A 63 -25.53 6.31 -15.80
N ARG A 64 -24.77 6.55 -16.87
CA ARG A 64 -25.28 7.13 -18.13
C ARG A 64 -26.32 6.26 -18.84
N VAL A 65 -26.24 4.93 -18.72
CA VAL A 65 -27.12 3.97 -19.44
C VAL A 65 -28.47 3.77 -18.71
N ARG A 66 -28.74 4.48 -17.61
CA ARG A 66 -30.01 4.40 -16.86
C ARG A 66 -31.08 5.44 -17.28
N CYS A 67 -31.01 5.96 -18.51
CA CYS A 67 -32.04 6.84 -19.08
C CYS A 67 -32.78 6.13 -20.23
#